data_AF-A0A7H8R5U8-F1
#
_entry.id   AF-A0A7H8R5U8-F1
#
_cell.length_a   1.000
_cell.length_b   1.000
_cell.length_c   1.000
_cell.angle_alpha   90.00
_cell.angle_beta   90.00
_cell.angle_gamma   90.00
#
_symmetry.space_group_name_H-M   'P 1'
#
loop_
_entity.id
_entity.type
_entity.pdbx_description
1 polymer ?
#
loop_
_entity_poly.entity_id
_entity_poly.type
_entity_poly.pdbx_seq_one_letter_code
_entity_poly.pdbx_strand_id
1 'polypeptide(L)'
;MDAVVSRDFEDWPDWPLQTARRVSYASATTQNSESSLLSARKFASPPSPPTSPAVSDHTRSLGLLPDEVIRLKLSRSVTISFIRKSRLFRIQYGFIDIIKEANGTLKALEMGGQQHTFVHTFANSRLPVPHLENPLLADDTPLRVSFLDEQTVQTSNTTFNTQLSYTFDHWDDCVRFQEILLASKLIFMAGIAEAKSKGRGEECISQNMRLLRGRHERVVLLFFANSQRKERKRYVSVPLNCIDKIDVPKKASRPISLHLLPNFELLAEMKVLQLQFLDDDERKKFGELMTQLLD
;
A
#
# COMPACT_ATOMS: atom_id res chain seq x y z
N MET A 1 17.48 -0.90 -24.81
CA MET A 1 16.77 0.09 -23.99
C MET A 1 15.65 -0.67 -23.33
N ASP A 2 15.95 -1.31 -22.21
CA ASP A 2 15.00 -2.18 -21.54
C ASP A 2 14.21 -1.33 -20.53
N ALA A 3 12.91 -1.19 -20.78
CA ALA A 3 12.00 -0.48 -19.90
C ALA A 3 11.84 -1.30 -18.61
N VAL A 4 12.31 -0.73 -17.49
CA VAL A 4 12.13 -1.29 -16.15
C VAL A 4 10.66 -1.18 -15.78
N VAL A 5 10.00 -2.32 -15.58
CA VAL A 5 8.62 -2.40 -15.08
C VAL A 5 8.68 -2.25 -13.55
N SER A 6 8.53 -1.03 -13.06
CA SER A 6 8.23 -0.79 -11.64
C SER A 6 6.86 -1.40 -11.33
N ARG A 7 6.76 -2.30 -10.35
CA ARG A 7 5.47 -2.91 -9.98
C ARG A 7 4.57 -1.86 -9.34
N ASP A 8 3.34 -1.79 -9.82
CA ASP A 8 2.32 -0.92 -9.26
C ASP A 8 1.68 -1.55 -8.01
N PHE A 9 0.93 -0.74 -7.25
CA PHE A 9 0.04 -1.24 -6.20
C PHE A 9 -0.87 -2.38 -6.72
N GLU A 10 -1.15 -2.38 -8.03
CA GLU A 10 -1.97 -3.34 -8.77
C GLU A 10 -1.26 -4.64 -9.20
N ASP A 11 0.07 -4.72 -9.12
CA ASP A 11 0.89 -5.86 -9.62
C ASP A 11 1.48 -6.73 -8.51
N TRP A 12 1.11 -6.49 -7.25
CA TRP A 12 1.60 -7.28 -6.13
C TRP A 12 0.93 -8.67 -6.12
N PRO A 13 1.65 -9.78 -5.88
CA PRO A 13 1.15 -11.16 -6.09
C PRO A 13 -0.12 -11.56 -5.33
N ASP A 14 -0.59 -10.75 -4.38
CA ASP A 14 -1.85 -10.95 -3.63
C ASP A 14 -2.98 -9.99 -4.06
N TRP A 15 -2.75 -9.11 -5.04
CA TRP A 15 -3.67 -8.03 -5.38
C TRP A 15 -3.61 -7.61 -6.85
N PRO A 16 -4.71 -7.78 -7.63
CA PRO A 16 -5.79 -8.72 -7.43
C PRO A 16 -5.42 -10.05 -8.11
N LEU A 17 -5.47 -11.12 -7.32
CA LEU A 17 -5.47 -12.53 -7.70
C LEU A 17 -5.44 -12.79 -9.21
N GLN A 18 -4.34 -13.40 -9.63
CA GLN A 18 -4.07 -13.92 -10.96
C GLN A 18 -5.35 -14.40 -11.65
N THR A 19 -5.58 -13.93 -12.89
CA THR A 19 -6.28 -14.74 -13.88
C THR A 19 -5.45 -16.00 -14.10
N ALA A 20 -5.66 -17.01 -13.26
CA ALA A 20 -5.12 -18.33 -13.52
C ALA A 20 -5.74 -18.80 -14.84
N ARG A 21 -4.98 -18.69 -15.93
CA ARG A 21 -5.20 -19.51 -17.12
C ARG A 21 -5.46 -20.92 -16.62
N ARG A 22 -6.64 -21.48 -16.92
CA ARG A 22 -6.92 -22.91 -16.76
C ARG A 22 -5.75 -23.68 -17.40
N VAL A 23 -4.83 -24.17 -16.58
CA VAL A 23 -3.98 -25.27 -16.99
C VAL A 23 -4.67 -26.50 -16.45
N SER A 24 -5.37 -27.15 -17.36
CA SER A 24 -6.01 -28.45 -17.17
C SER A 24 -5.00 -29.41 -16.54
N TYR A 25 -5.31 -29.96 -15.37
CA TYR A 25 -4.57 -31.09 -14.82
C TYR A 25 -4.89 -32.33 -15.68
N ALA A 26 -3.97 -32.69 -16.56
CA ALA A 26 -3.91 -34.03 -17.10
C ALA A 26 -3.05 -34.88 -16.18
N SER A 27 -3.68 -35.89 -15.57
CA SER A 27 -3.06 -36.94 -14.76
C SER A 27 -1.93 -37.66 -15.50
N ALA A 28 -0.82 -37.93 -14.82
CA ALA A 28 0.06 -39.06 -15.12
C ALA A 28 0.84 -39.49 -13.86
N THR A 29 0.25 -40.47 -13.17
CA THR A 29 0.86 -41.65 -12.53
C THR A 29 2.29 -41.60 -11.98
N THR A 30 2.35 -41.90 -10.68
CA THR A 30 3.43 -42.54 -9.92
C THR A 30 4.22 -43.60 -10.68
N GLN A 31 5.55 -43.60 -10.54
CA GLN A 31 6.35 -44.82 -10.41
C GLN A 31 7.72 -44.54 -9.76
N ASN A 32 8.01 -45.33 -8.72
CA ASN A 32 9.29 -45.46 -8.02
C ASN A 32 10.34 -46.19 -8.88
N SER A 33 11.63 -45.97 -8.59
CA SER A 33 12.76 -46.94 -8.50
C SER A 33 14.07 -46.14 -8.34
N GLU A 34 14.76 -46.16 -7.20
CA GLU A 34 15.84 -47.09 -6.78
C GLU A 34 17.19 -46.97 -7.52
N SER A 35 18.18 -46.44 -6.76
CA SER A 35 19.63 -46.74 -6.65
C SER A 35 20.45 -47.40 -7.77
N SER A 36 21.63 -46.82 -8.08
CA SER A 36 23.00 -47.42 -8.19
C SER A 36 23.96 -46.36 -8.80
N LEU A 37 25.03 -45.85 -8.17
CA LEU A 37 26.34 -46.40 -7.77
C LEU A 37 27.28 -46.87 -8.91
N LEU A 38 28.53 -46.34 -8.87
CA LEU A 38 29.78 -46.70 -9.59
C LEU A 38 29.88 -46.13 -11.03
N SER A 39 30.96 -45.51 -11.54
CA SER A 39 32.43 -45.52 -11.34
C SER A 39 32.99 -44.28 -12.09
N ALA A 40 33.93 -43.44 -11.62
CA ALA A 40 35.35 -43.61 -11.30
C ALA A 40 36.25 -42.68 -12.18
N ARG A 41 37.08 -41.85 -11.50
CA ARG A 41 38.34 -41.17 -11.91
C ARG A 41 38.20 -39.97 -12.89
N LYS A 42 38.80 -38.79 -12.67
CA LYS A 42 40.15 -38.48 -12.15
C LYS A 42 40.17 -37.17 -11.34
N PHE A 43 41.05 -37.15 -10.33
CA PHE A 43 41.42 -36.01 -9.48
C PHE A 43 42.14 -34.89 -10.24
N ALA A 44 41.89 -33.63 -9.85
CA ALA A 44 42.94 -32.62 -9.66
C ALA A 44 42.42 -31.43 -8.82
N SER A 45 43.10 -31.13 -7.72
CA SER A 45 43.11 -29.84 -7.01
C SER A 45 44.52 -29.65 -6.43
N PRO A 46 44.95 -28.45 -6.03
CA PRO A 46 44.77 -27.09 -6.57
C PRO A 46 46.15 -26.45 -6.89
N PRO A 47 46.24 -25.15 -7.25
CA PRO A 47 47.32 -24.37 -6.65
C PRO A 47 46.91 -22.96 -6.19
N SER A 48 47.57 -22.49 -5.13
CA SER A 48 47.66 -21.11 -4.67
C SER A 48 49.08 -20.92 -4.09
N PRO A 49 49.64 -19.72 -3.91
CA PRO A 49 49.43 -18.41 -4.55
C PRO A 49 50.76 -17.83 -5.13
N PRO A 50 50.78 -16.58 -5.64
CA PRO A 50 51.80 -15.67 -5.13
C PRO A 50 51.27 -14.27 -4.76
N THR A 51 52.11 -13.57 -4.00
CA THR A 51 51.84 -12.48 -3.05
C THR A 51 51.99 -11.08 -3.67
N SER A 52 50.97 -10.22 -3.49
CA SER A 52 50.96 -8.74 -3.28
C SER A 52 51.56 -7.76 -4.32
N PRO A 53 51.26 -6.43 -4.25
CA PRO A 53 50.07 -5.72 -3.72
C PRO A 53 49.51 -4.64 -4.69
N ALA A 54 48.38 -4.05 -4.28
CA ALA A 54 48.00 -2.63 -4.44
C ALA A 54 46.77 -2.29 -5.33
N VAL A 55 45.85 -1.61 -4.63
CA VAL A 55 44.90 -0.56 -5.06
C VAL A 55 43.50 -0.99 -5.50
N SER A 56 42.55 -0.37 -4.80
CA SER A 56 41.13 -0.14 -5.08
C SER A 56 40.15 -1.28 -4.82
N ASP A 57 39.58 -1.20 -3.61
CA ASP A 57 38.23 -1.63 -3.27
C ASP A 57 37.21 -1.13 -4.31
N HIS A 58 36.83 -2.02 -5.20
CA HIS A 58 35.47 -2.05 -5.72
C HIS A 58 34.95 -3.47 -5.51
N THR A 59 34.51 -3.73 -4.28
CA THR A 59 33.53 -4.80 -4.03
C THR A 59 32.41 -4.64 -5.05
N ARG A 60 32.40 -5.57 -6.02
CA ARG A 60 31.28 -5.90 -6.89
C ARG A 60 30.02 -5.98 -6.02
N SER A 61 29.20 -4.93 -6.02
CA SER A 61 27.80 -5.12 -5.72
C SER A 61 27.26 -6.00 -6.84
N LEU A 62 26.81 -7.19 -6.48
CA LEU A 62 26.04 -8.04 -7.36
C LEU A 62 24.78 -7.28 -7.76
N GLY A 63 24.78 -6.69 -8.98
CA GLY A 63 23.61 -6.42 -9.82
C GLY A 63 22.33 -5.86 -9.17
N LEU A 64 22.41 -5.11 -8.06
CA LEU A 64 21.24 -4.47 -7.47
C LEU A 64 20.99 -3.17 -8.22
N LEU A 65 19.84 -3.11 -8.91
CA LEU A 65 19.31 -1.87 -9.46
C LEU A 65 19.24 -0.81 -8.33
N PRO A 66 19.57 0.46 -8.62
CA PRO A 66 19.56 1.50 -7.59
C PRO A 66 18.14 1.72 -7.05
N ASP A 67 18.04 2.03 -5.76
CA ASP A 67 16.78 2.42 -5.13
C ASP A 67 16.22 3.69 -5.80
N GLU A 68 14.92 3.74 -6.01
CA GLU A 68 14.21 4.93 -6.47
C GLU A 68 13.97 5.85 -5.29
N VAL A 69 14.52 7.07 -5.33
CA VAL A 69 14.35 8.08 -4.29
C VAL A 69 13.53 9.23 -4.82
N ILE A 70 12.34 9.43 -4.25
CA ILE A 70 11.44 10.52 -4.61
C ILE A 70 11.35 11.50 -3.45
N ARG A 71 11.87 12.72 -3.66
CA ARG A 71 11.79 13.79 -2.66
C ARG A 71 10.43 14.50 -2.70
N LEU A 72 9.63 14.32 -1.66
CA LEU A 72 8.45 15.14 -1.41
C LEU A 72 8.88 16.44 -0.72
N LYS A 73 9.04 17.51 -1.51
CA LYS A 73 9.19 18.86 -0.98
C LYS A 73 7.84 19.36 -0.48
N LEU A 74 7.80 19.68 0.81
CA LEU A 74 6.60 20.15 1.48
C LEU A 74 6.48 21.67 1.38
N SER A 75 5.25 22.17 1.35
CA SER A 75 4.95 23.60 1.27
C SER A 75 5.31 24.31 2.59
N ARG A 76 5.11 23.59 3.71
CA ARG A 76 5.56 23.92 5.07
C ARG A 76 6.25 22.70 5.69
N SER A 77 6.48 22.68 7.00
CA SER A 77 6.99 21.49 7.67
C SER A 77 5.90 20.43 7.85
N VAL A 78 6.26 19.15 7.75
CA VAL A 78 5.45 18.05 8.30
C VAL A 78 5.79 17.89 9.78
N THR A 79 4.78 17.71 10.62
CA THR A 79 5.00 17.36 12.03
C THR A 79 4.90 15.85 12.20
N ILE A 80 5.98 15.23 12.65
CA ILE A 80 6.04 13.80 12.97
C ILE A 80 5.85 13.65 14.46
N SER A 81 4.92 12.77 14.85
CA SER A 81 4.61 12.49 16.24
C SER A 81 4.68 11.01 16.55
N PHE A 82 5.21 10.67 17.73
CA PHE A 82 5.35 9.29 18.20
C PHE A 82 5.45 9.22 19.72
N ILE A 83 5.11 8.07 20.29
CA ILE A 83 5.20 7.83 21.74
C ILE A 83 6.40 6.93 22.02
N ARG A 84 7.25 7.34 22.96
CA ARG A 84 8.36 6.53 23.47
C ARG A 84 8.46 6.70 24.98
N LYS A 85 8.51 5.58 25.72
CA LYS A 85 8.55 5.57 27.20
C LYS A 85 7.45 6.47 27.82
N SER A 86 6.23 6.36 27.29
CA SER A 86 5.06 7.15 27.70
C SER A 86 5.18 8.67 27.52
N ARG A 87 6.15 9.14 26.74
CA ARG A 87 6.28 10.55 26.36
C ARG A 87 5.95 10.72 24.89
N LEU A 88 5.16 11.75 24.58
CA LEU A 88 4.86 12.16 23.22
C LEU A 88 5.99 13.05 22.71
N PHE A 89 6.55 12.68 21.57
CA PHE A 89 7.53 13.48 20.83
C PHE A 89 6.85 14.08 19.61
N ARG A 90 7.22 15.31 19.26
CA ARG A 90 6.79 16.02 18.06
C ARG A 90 7.97 16.73 17.45
N ILE A 91 8.26 16.46 16.18
CA ILE A 91 9.43 16.98 15.48
C ILE A 91 8.99 17.43 14.09
N GLN A 92 9.53 18.56 13.63
CA GLN A 92 9.20 19.14 12.33
C GLN A 92 10.30 18.90 11.31
N TYR A 93 9.89 18.54 10.08
CA TYR A 93 10.78 18.27 8.97
C TYR A 93 10.35 19.03 7.72
N GLY A 94 11.30 19.46 6.90
CA GLY A 94 11.03 20.25 5.69
C GLY A 94 10.77 19.42 4.44
N PHE A 95 11.15 18.14 4.45
CA PHE A 95 10.92 17.22 3.34
C PHE A 95 10.86 15.77 3.82
N ILE A 96 10.30 14.92 2.97
CA ILE A 96 10.30 13.47 3.12
C ILE A 96 10.89 12.87 1.84
N ASP A 97 11.98 12.13 1.95
CA ASP A 97 12.50 11.30 0.88
C ASP A 97 11.83 9.92 0.97
N ILE A 98 11.11 9.55 -0.08
CA ILE A 98 10.38 8.29 -0.20
C ILE A 98 11.27 7.34 -0.99
N ILE A 99 11.77 6.31 -0.32
CA ILE A 99 12.74 5.37 -0.89
C ILE A 99 12.03 4.07 -1.22
N LYS A 100 12.05 3.70 -2.50
CA LYS A 100 11.50 2.43 -2.99
C LYS A 100 12.61 1.56 -3.55
N GLU A 101 12.49 0.26 -3.32
CA GLU A 101 13.32 -0.72 -4.00
C GLU A 101 12.97 -0.76 -5.50
N ALA A 102 13.87 -1.30 -6.33
CA ALA A 102 13.66 -1.42 -7.77
C ALA A 102 12.41 -2.24 -8.17
N ASN A 103 11.92 -3.09 -7.27
CA ASN A 103 10.67 -3.84 -7.45
C ASN A 103 9.41 -3.00 -7.15
N GLY A 104 9.53 -1.72 -6.77
CA GLY A 104 8.45 -0.82 -6.41
C GLY A 104 8.03 -0.83 -4.93
N THR A 105 8.58 -1.72 -4.10
CA THR A 105 8.21 -1.81 -2.69
C THR A 105 8.82 -0.66 -1.88
N LEU A 106 8.06 -0.15 -0.92
CA LEU A 106 8.53 0.91 -0.03
C LEU A 106 9.58 0.36 0.93
N LYS A 107 10.79 0.90 0.87
CA LYS A 107 11.91 0.53 1.73
C LYS A 107 11.94 1.39 2.99
N ALA A 108 11.93 2.71 2.79
CA ALA A 108 12.04 3.67 3.89
C ALA A 108 11.44 5.03 3.55
N LEU A 109 11.10 5.77 4.60
CA LEU A 109 10.90 7.22 4.56
C LEU A 109 12.04 7.88 5.34
N GLU A 110 12.77 8.76 4.67
CA GLU A 110 13.82 9.55 5.29
C GLU A 110 13.35 11.00 5.43
N MET A 111 13.24 11.45 6.68
CA MET A 111 12.84 12.81 6.96
C MET A 111 14.07 13.65 7.28
N GLY A 112 14.21 14.73 6.51
CA GLY A 112 15.36 15.62 6.58
C GLY A 112 14.99 17.06 6.91
N GLY A 113 15.96 17.76 7.50
CA GLY A 113 15.79 19.09 8.06
C GLY A 113 17.06 19.56 8.80
N GLN A 114 16.97 20.68 9.52
CA GLN A 114 18.14 21.39 10.04
C GLN A 114 18.96 20.67 11.13
N GLN A 115 18.46 19.59 11.75
CA GLN A 115 19.11 19.06 12.97
C GLN A 115 19.44 17.56 12.96
N HIS A 116 18.58 16.64 12.50
CA HIS A 116 18.88 15.19 12.46
C HIS A 116 18.09 14.45 11.38
N THR A 117 18.70 13.47 10.72
CA THR A 117 17.98 12.53 9.83
C THR A 117 17.17 11.55 10.67
N PHE A 118 15.91 11.37 10.31
CA PHE A 118 15.03 10.39 10.92
C PHE A 118 14.61 9.41 9.84
N VAL A 119 14.94 8.14 10.04
CA VAL A 119 14.69 7.08 9.08
C VAL A 119 13.59 6.17 9.61
N HIS A 120 12.57 5.98 8.81
CA HIS A 120 11.44 5.11 9.09
C HIS A 120 11.50 3.94 8.09
N THR A 121 11.81 2.75 8.58
CA THR A 121 12.04 1.55 7.74
C THR A 121 10.84 0.62 7.83
N PHE A 122 10.43 0.09 6.70
CA PHE A 122 9.34 -0.88 6.61
C PHE A 122 9.93 -2.28 6.50
N ALA A 123 9.58 -3.14 7.46
CA ALA A 123 10.07 -4.52 7.48
C ALA A 123 9.34 -5.44 6.48
N ASN A 124 8.18 -5.01 6.00
CA ASN A 124 7.31 -5.80 5.14
C ASN A 124 7.46 -5.40 3.68
N SER A 125 7.50 -6.39 2.79
CA SER A 125 7.52 -6.21 1.33
C SER A 125 6.21 -5.65 0.75
N ARG A 126 5.20 -5.39 1.57
CA ARG A 126 3.90 -4.84 1.13
C ARG A 126 3.91 -3.33 1.26
N LEU A 127 3.44 -2.63 0.22
CA LEU A 127 3.23 -1.19 0.27
C LEU A 127 2.24 -0.85 1.40
N PRO A 128 2.67 -0.13 2.44
CA PRO A 128 1.81 0.16 3.56
C PRO A 128 0.77 1.18 3.13
N VAL A 129 -0.51 0.91 3.42
CA VAL A 129 -1.57 1.85 3.09
C VAL A 129 -1.59 2.97 4.13
N PRO A 130 -1.39 4.24 3.72
CA PRO A 130 -1.46 5.37 4.65
C PRO A 130 -2.88 5.49 5.20
N HIS A 131 -3.00 5.51 6.52
CA HIS A 131 -4.25 5.61 7.25
C HIS A 131 -4.54 7.05 7.64
N LEU A 132 -5.63 7.59 7.11
CA LEU A 132 -6.16 8.90 7.51
C LEU A 132 -7.00 8.72 8.76
N GLU A 133 -6.49 9.25 9.87
CA GLU A 133 -7.04 8.99 11.20
C GLU A 133 -8.38 9.68 11.47
N ASN A 134 -8.61 10.82 10.82
CA ASN A 134 -9.84 11.58 10.94
C ASN A 134 -10.65 11.46 9.65
N PRO A 135 -11.99 11.30 9.73
CA PRO A 135 -12.83 11.39 8.54
C PRO A 135 -12.67 12.77 7.89
N LEU A 136 -12.64 12.80 6.56
CA LEU A 136 -12.67 14.04 5.82
C LEU A 136 -14.01 14.74 6.11
N LEU A 137 -13.92 15.92 6.70
CA LEU A 137 -15.04 16.84 6.89
C LEU A 137 -14.69 18.12 6.16
N ALA A 138 -15.71 18.85 5.69
CA ALA A 138 -15.55 19.99 4.80
C ALA A 138 -14.60 21.09 5.32
N ASP A 139 -14.38 21.17 6.64
CA ASP A 139 -13.53 22.20 7.25
C ASP A 139 -12.59 21.63 8.34
N ASP A 140 -11.30 21.91 8.18
CA ASP A 140 -10.37 22.27 9.26
C ASP A 140 -9.70 21.19 10.14
N THR A 141 -9.64 19.93 9.72
CA THR A 141 -8.79 18.95 10.43
C THR A 141 -7.41 18.81 9.81
N PRO A 142 -6.32 18.90 10.61
CA PRO A 142 -4.99 18.60 10.12
C PRO A 142 -4.96 17.13 9.70
N LEU A 143 -4.42 16.89 8.51
CA LEU A 143 -4.45 15.58 7.88
C LEU A 143 -3.39 14.72 8.52
N ARG A 144 -3.83 13.93 9.48
CA ARG A 144 -2.98 13.00 10.21
C ARG A 144 -2.98 11.66 9.49
N VAL A 145 -1.82 11.31 8.96
CA VAL A 145 -1.55 10.03 8.30
C VAL A 145 -0.73 9.16 9.24
N SER A 146 -1.14 7.93 9.47
CA SER A 146 -0.36 6.92 10.18
C SER A 146 -0.36 5.60 9.44
N PHE A 147 0.35 4.61 9.99
CA PHE A 147 0.32 3.23 9.50
C PHE A 147 -0.24 2.34 10.59
N LEU A 148 -0.99 1.30 10.20
CA LEU A 148 -1.70 0.43 11.16
C LEU A 148 -0.72 -0.37 12.02
N ASP A 149 0.37 -0.83 11.42
CA ASP A 149 1.40 -1.63 12.09
C ASP A 149 2.51 -0.72 12.65
N GLU A 150 3.06 -1.11 13.80
CA GLU A 150 4.29 -0.51 14.31
C GLU A 150 5.45 -0.70 13.32
N GLN A 151 6.32 0.28 13.27
CA GLN A 151 7.43 0.29 12.32
C GLN A 151 8.74 0.59 13.02
N THR A 152 9.84 0.19 12.38
CA THR A 152 11.18 0.43 12.91
C THR A 152 11.65 1.82 12.56
N VAL A 153 11.99 2.58 13.59
CA VAL A 153 12.47 3.95 13.51
C VAL A 153 13.92 4.01 13.95
N GLN A 154 14.74 4.71 13.16
CA GLN A 154 16.12 5.00 13.46
C GLN A 154 16.37 6.51 13.48
N THR A 155 16.98 6.99 14.55
CA THR A 155 17.43 8.37 14.70
C THR A 155 18.84 8.39 15.28
N SER A 156 19.79 8.96 14.55
CA SER A 156 21.23 9.02 14.87
C SER A 156 21.82 7.70 15.39
N ASN A 157 21.69 7.43 16.70
CA ASN A 157 22.26 6.27 17.38
C ASN A 157 21.21 5.36 18.06
N THR A 158 19.91 5.59 17.84
CA THR A 158 18.86 4.77 18.47
C THR A 158 17.88 4.21 17.46
N THR A 159 17.60 2.92 17.61
CA THR A 159 16.59 2.19 16.86
C THR A 159 15.51 1.70 17.82
N PHE A 160 14.24 1.88 17.47
CA PHE A 160 13.10 1.44 18.27
C PHE A 160 11.86 1.25 17.39
N ASN A 161 10.90 0.46 17.88
CA ASN A 161 9.60 0.31 17.21
C ASN A 161 8.59 1.29 17.82
N THR A 162 7.81 1.94 16.97
CA THR A 162 6.73 2.84 17.39
C THR A 162 5.74 3.01 16.24
N GLN A 163 4.54 3.52 16.55
CA GLN A 163 3.60 3.99 15.54
C GLN A 163 3.85 5.48 15.30
N LEU A 164 4.20 5.82 14.06
CA LEU A 164 4.37 7.21 13.63
C LEU A 164 3.05 7.78 13.13
N SER A 165 2.83 9.05 13.43
CA SER A 165 1.84 9.85 12.73
C SER A 165 2.47 11.09 12.12
N TYR A 166 2.16 11.31 10.85
CA TYR A 166 2.54 12.41 10.00
C TYR A 166 1.38 13.40 9.93
N THR A 167 1.60 14.61 10.43
CA THR A 167 0.60 15.67 10.38
C THR A 167 1.02 16.69 9.33
N PHE A 168 0.21 16.80 8.27
CA PHE A 168 0.43 17.74 7.18
C PHE A 168 -0.36 19.02 7.40
N ASP A 169 0.29 20.17 7.15
CA ASP A 169 -0.34 21.50 7.22
C ASP A 169 -1.22 21.78 5.99
N HIS A 170 -0.88 21.20 4.84
CA HIS A 170 -1.57 21.42 3.56
C HIS A 170 -2.11 20.12 2.97
N TRP A 171 -3.33 20.20 2.42
CA TRP A 171 -3.99 19.09 1.75
C TRP A 171 -3.17 18.53 0.59
N ASP A 172 -2.63 19.40 -0.26
CA ASP A 172 -1.86 18.98 -1.43
C ASP A 172 -0.60 18.20 -1.06
N ASP A 173 0.04 18.53 0.07
CA ASP A 173 1.20 17.79 0.56
C ASP A 173 0.80 16.38 1.01
N CYS A 174 -0.34 16.26 1.70
CA CYS A 174 -0.90 14.98 2.13
C CYS A 174 -1.34 14.11 0.94
N VAL A 175 -1.95 14.70 -0.08
CA VAL A 175 -2.34 13.99 -1.31
C VAL A 175 -1.09 13.49 -2.03
N ARG A 176 -0.12 14.36 -2.31
CA ARG A 176 1.13 13.96 -2.99
C ARG A 176 1.87 12.88 -2.23
N PHE A 177 1.90 12.95 -0.90
CA PHE A 177 2.47 11.89 -0.06
C PHE A 177 1.78 10.54 -0.29
N GLN A 178 0.45 10.51 -0.24
CA GLN A 178 -0.33 9.29 -0.48
C GLN A 178 -0.15 8.76 -1.90
N GLU A 179 -0.15 9.63 -2.90
CA GLU A 179 -0.02 9.25 -4.31
C GLU A 179 1.34 8.63 -4.62
N ILE A 180 2.42 9.25 -4.11
CA ILE A 180 3.77 8.72 -4.28
C ILE A 180 3.90 7.38 -3.54
N LEU A 181 3.40 7.28 -2.31
CA LEU A 181 3.45 6.02 -1.54
C LEU A 181 2.72 4.88 -2.27
N LEU A 182 1.48 5.11 -2.69
CA LEU A 182 0.62 4.10 -3.31
C LEU A 182 0.88 3.91 -4.81
N ALA A 183 1.78 4.71 -5.41
CA ALA A 183 2.02 4.74 -6.85
C ALA A 183 0.71 4.89 -7.67
N SER A 184 -0.25 5.64 -7.13
CA SER A 184 -1.59 5.78 -7.71
C SER A 184 -2.11 7.19 -7.46
N LYS A 185 -2.77 7.79 -8.46
CA LYS A 185 -3.37 9.12 -8.35
C LYS A 185 -4.66 9.07 -7.52
N LEU A 186 -4.83 9.98 -6.58
CA LEU A 186 -6.07 10.11 -5.81
C LEU A 186 -7.06 10.94 -6.62
N ILE A 187 -8.11 10.30 -7.13
CA ILE A 187 -9.12 10.99 -7.95
C ILE A 187 -10.35 11.41 -7.15
N PHE A 188 -10.59 10.77 -6.01
CA PHE A 188 -11.69 11.12 -5.11
C PHE A 188 -11.39 10.67 -3.68
N MET A 189 -11.80 11.47 -2.71
CA MET A 189 -11.84 11.09 -1.31
C MET A 189 -13.12 11.61 -0.68
N ALA A 190 -13.69 10.84 0.23
CA ALA A 190 -14.84 11.25 1.02
C ALA A 190 -14.84 10.62 2.40
N GLY A 191 -15.46 11.32 3.34
CA GLY A 191 -15.80 10.78 4.65
C GLY A 191 -17.01 9.86 4.52
N ILE A 192 -16.87 8.61 4.98
CA ILE A 192 -18.01 7.70 5.07
C ILE A 192 -18.39 7.48 6.52
N ALA A 193 -19.68 7.39 6.79
CA ALA A 193 -20.21 7.09 8.12
C ALA A 193 -20.23 5.58 8.35
N GLU A 194 -20.58 4.84 7.31
CA GLU A 194 -20.81 3.41 7.37
C GLU A 194 -20.63 2.76 6.00
N ALA A 195 -19.97 1.60 5.99
CA ALA A 195 -19.97 0.67 4.88
C ALA A 195 -20.57 -0.67 5.35
N LYS A 196 -21.66 -1.11 4.75
CA LYS A 196 -22.32 -2.40 5.09
C LYS A 196 -22.21 -3.37 3.93
N SER A 197 -21.78 -4.60 4.24
CA SER A 197 -21.75 -5.69 3.27
C SER A 197 -22.93 -6.65 3.50
N LYS A 198 -23.77 -6.84 2.47
CA LYS A 198 -24.80 -7.90 2.48
C LYS A 198 -24.17 -9.20 1.96
N GLY A 199 -24.25 -10.27 2.77
CA GLY A 199 -23.71 -11.60 2.48
C GLY A 199 -22.62 -12.04 3.46
N ARG A 200 -21.81 -11.11 3.97
CA ARG A 200 -20.71 -11.38 4.91
C ARG A 200 -21.04 -11.05 6.36
N GLY A 201 -22.03 -10.20 6.60
CA GLY A 201 -22.40 -9.73 7.94
C GLY A 201 -21.33 -8.86 8.61
N GLU A 202 -20.44 -8.27 7.80
CA GLU A 202 -19.49 -7.26 8.27
C GLU A 202 -20.16 -5.88 8.18
N GLU A 203 -20.35 -5.29 9.35
CA GLU A 203 -20.59 -3.85 9.50
C GLU A 203 -19.23 -3.19 9.62
N CYS A 204 -18.88 -2.34 8.65
CA CYS A 204 -17.62 -1.65 8.58
C CYS A 204 -17.84 -0.19 8.97
N ILE A 205 -17.26 0.22 10.10
CA ILE A 205 -17.13 1.64 10.45
C ILE A 205 -15.86 2.12 9.71
N SER A 206 -16.02 2.76 8.56
CA SER A 206 -14.89 3.27 7.78
C SER A 206 -14.86 4.79 7.90
N GLN A 207 -13.68 5.38 8.13
CA GLN A 207 -13.52 6.83 8.31
C GLN A 207 -13.40 7.58 6.98
N ASN A 208 -12.66 7.00 6.03
CA ASN A 208 -12.38 7.61 4.72
C ASN A 208 -12.45 6.57 3.62
N MET A 209 -13.02 6.96 2.50
CA MET A 209 -13.08 6.19 1.26
C MET A 209 -12.29 6.93 0.19
N ARG A 210 -11.54 6.18 -0.62
CA ARG A 210 -10.67 6.72 -1.68
C ARG A 210 -10.96 6.03 -3.00
N LEU A 211 -10.99 6.78 -4.09
CA LEU A 211 -10.81 6.22 -5.44
C LEU A 211 -9.40 6.55 -5.90
N LEU A 212 -8.67 5.51 -6.25
CA LEU A 212 -7.29 5.58 -6.72
C LEU A 212 -7.25 5.17 -8.18
N ARG A 213 -6.50 5.92 -8.99
CA ARG A 213 -6.23 5.60 -10.39
C ARG A 213 -4.77 5.21 -10.54
N GLY A 214 -4.51 3.96 -10.92
CA GLY A 214 -3.18 3.44 -11.21
C GLY A 214 -2.63 3.93 -12.56
N ARG A 215 -1.42 3.51 -12.92
CA ARG A 215 -0.74 3.94 -14.16
C ARG A 215 -1.42 3.44 -15.44
N HIS A 216 -2.15 2.33 -15.34
CA HIS A 216 -2.88 1.75 -16.47
C HIS A 216 -4.32 2.29 -16.59
N GLU A 217 -4.60 3.47 -16.03
CA GLU A 217 -5.94 4.08 -15.94
C GLU A 217 -6.98 3.20 -15.21
N ARG A 218 -6.54 2.11 -14.59
CA ARG A 218 -7.37 1.27 -13.74
C ARG A 218 -7.72 2.03 -12.47
N VAL A 219 -8.97 1.91 -12.06
CA VAL A 219 -9.47 2.58 -10.86
C VAL A 219 -9.82 1.55 -9.81
N VAL A 220 -9.46 1.84 -8.57
CA VAL A 220 -9.71 1.00 -7.41
C VAL A 220 -10.38 1.84 -6.32
N LEU A 221 -11.48 1.33 -5.79
CA LEU A 221 -12.11 1.81 -4.58
C LEU A 221 -11.39 1.23 -3.36
N LEU A 222 -10.90 2.08 -2.47
CA LEU A 222 -10.14 1.71 -1.28
C LEU A 222 -10.82 2.29 -0.03
N PHE A 223 -11.09 1.46 0.97
CA PHE A 223 -11.66 1.89 2.25
C PHE A 223 -11.15 1.03 3.40
N PHE A 224 -11.26 1.55 4.62
CA PHE A 224 -10.84 0.85 5.82
C PHE A 224 -12.00 0.07 6.43
N ALA A 225 -11.87 -1.25 6.52
CA ALA A 225 -12.86 -2.10 7.14
C ALA A 225 -12.42 -2.48 8.56
N ASN A 226 -13.27 -2.16 9.54
CA ASN A 226 -13.15 -2.64 10.90
C ASN A 226 -14.29 -3.62 11.19
N SER A 227 -14.00 -4.92 11.16
CA SER A 227 -14.98 -5.96 11.39
C SER A 227 -15.22 -6.16 12.88
N GLN A 228 -16.42 -5.81 13.35
CA GLN A 228 -16.83 -5.99 14.76
C GLN A 228 -16.82 -7.47 15.22
N ARG A 229 -17.00 -8.42 14.29
CA ARG A 229 -17.12 -9.85 14.63
C ARG A 229 -15.80 -10.59 14.84
N LYS A 230 -14.70 -10.07 14.29
CA LYS A 230 -13.39 -10.77 14.29
C LYS A 230 -12.22 -9.90 14.73
N GLU A 231 -12.48 -8.67 15.21
CA GLU A 231 -11.45 -7.65 15.52
C GLU A 231 -10.45 -7.44 14.37
N ARG A 232 -10.91 -7.62 13.12
CA ARG A 232 -10.07 -7.47 11.94
C ARG A 232 -10.17 -6.06 11.41
N LYS A 233 -9.11 -5.29 11.62
CA LYS A 233 -8.86 -3.99 10.99
C LYS A 233 -8.01 -4.21 9.75
N ARG A 234 -8.54 -3.85 8.58
CA ARG A 234 -7.78 -3.96 7.32
C ARG A 234 -8.29 -3.01 6.26
N TYR A 235 -7.44 -2.72 5.29
CA TYR A 235 -7.89 -2.10 4.06
C TYR A 235 -8.57 -3.11 3.15
N VAL A 236 -9.68 -2.67 2.55
CA VAL A 236 -10.40 -3.38 1.50
C VAL A 236 -10.29 -2.53 0.25
N SER A 237 -9.85 -3.18 -0.81
CA SER A 237 -9.78 -2.62 -2.14
C SER A 237 -10.78 -3.36 -3.04
N VAL A 238 -11.42 -2.63 -3.95
CA VAL A 238 -12.42 -3.14 -4.90
C VAL A 238 -12.10 -2.52 -6.26
N PRO A 239 -11.59 -3.29 -7.22
CA PRO A 239 -11.37 -2.80 -8.58
C PRO A 239 -12.71 -2.41 -9.21
N LEU A 240 -12.74 -1.31 -9.97
CA LEU A 240 -14.01 -0.83 -10.56
C LEU A 240 -14.62 -1.82 -11.54
N ASN A 241 -13.81 -2.62 -12.25
CA ASN A 241 -14.30 -3.69 -13.12
C ASN A 241 -15.02 -4.83 -12.37
N CYS A 242 -15.01 -4.83 -11.04
CA CYS A 242 -15.78 -5.75 -10.22
C CYS A 242 -17.14 -5.17 -9.80
N ILE A 243 -17.47 -3.94 -10.20
CA ILE A 243 -18.77 -3.32 -9.90
C ILE A 243 -19.67 -3.53 -11.12
N ASP A 244 -20.72 -4.33 -10.94
CA ASP A 244 -21.72 -4.62 -11.98
C ASP A 244 -22.69 -3.45 -12.16
N LYS A 245 -23.16 -2.91 -11.03
CA LYS A 245 -24.20 -1.88 -11.01
C LYS A 245 -24.04 -0.96 -9.82
N ILE A 246 -24.39 0.31 -10.02
CA ILE A 246 -24.55 1.30 -8.96
C ILE A 246 -26.00 1.78 -8.84
N ASP A 247 -26.51 1.84 -7.61
CA ASP A 247 -27.79 2.47 -7.30
C ASP A 247 -27.54 3.72 -6.44
N VAL A 248 -27.72 4.90 -7.03
CA VAL A 248 -27.59 6.20 -6.34
C VAL A 248 -28.98 6.71 -5.93
N PRO A 249 -29.33 6.73 -4.63
CA PRO A 249 -30.64 7.21 -4.19
C PRO A 249 -30.76 8.73 -4.31
N LYS A 250 -31.99 9.25 -4.44
CA LYS A 250 -32.23 10.71 -4.44
C LYS A 250 -32.16 11.35 -3.05
N LYS A 251 -32.42 10.58 -1.98
CA LYS A 251 -32.45 11.06 -0.60
C LYS A 251 -31.08 10.86 0.06
N ALA A 252 -30.58 11.89 0.74
CA ALA A 252 -29.30 11.88 1.48
C ALA A 252 -29.22 10.78 2.57
N SER A 253 -30.35 10.47 3.20
CA SER A 253 -30.45 9.47 4.27
C SER A 253 -30.35 8.02 3.80
N ARG A 254 -30.22 7.77 2.49
CA ARG A 254 -30.09 6.43 1.93
C ARG A 254 -28.68 6.20 1.41
N PRO A 255 -28.08 5.03 1.67
CA PRO A 255 -26.74 4.71 1.20
C PRO A 255 -26.75 4.43 -0.31
N ILE A 256 -25.63 4.75 -0.97
CA ILE A 256 -25.35 4.28 -2.33
C ILE A 256 -25.10 2.78 -2.27
N SER A 257 -25.69 2.00 -3.19
CA SER A 257 -25.46 0.55 -3.24
C SER A 257 -24.63 0.19 -4.47
N LEU A 258 -23.51 -0.50 -4.24
CA LEU A 258 -22.66 -1.07 -5.27
C LEU A 258 -22.93 -2.58 -5.32
N HIS A 259 -23.39 -3.08 -6.47
CA HIS A 259 -23.55 -4.50 -6.73
C HIS A 259 -22.26 -5.01 -7.34
N LEU A 260 -21.70 -6.03 -6.71
CA LEU A 260 -20.37 -6.52 -7.02
C LEU A 260 -20.48 -7.83 -7.78
N LEU A 261 -19.68 -7.95 -8.84
CA LEU A 261 -19.49 -9.21 -9.54
C LEU A 261 -18.82 -10.22 -8.60
N PRO A 262 -19.20 -11.51 -8.68
CA PRO A 262 -18.53 -12.56 -7.93
C PRO A 262 -17.09 -12.69 -8.45
N ASN A 263 -16.13 -12.19 -7.67
CA ASN A 263 -14.69 -12.39 -7.89
C ASN A 263 -14.12 -13.26 -6.76
N PHE A 264 -12.93 -13.85 -6.95
CA PHE A 264 -12.38 -14.83 -6.01
C PHE A 264 -12.18 -14.28 -4.59
N GLU A 265 -12.48 -15.14 -3.61
CA GLU A 265 -12.35 -14.99 -2.15
C GLU A 265 -13.11 -13.82 -1.49
N LEU A 266 -12.66 -12.57 -1.64
CA LEU A 266 -13.13 -11.45 -0.82
C LEU A 266 -14.48 -10.88 -1.28
N LEU A 267 -14.66 -10.81 -2.60
CA LEU A 267 -15.86 -10.28 -3.26
C LEU A 267 -16.92 -11.36 -3.46
N ALA A 268 -16.53 -12.64 -3.50
CA ALA A 268 -17.45 -13.77 -3.62
C ALA A 268 -18.55 -13.77 -2.54
N GLU A 269 -18.20 -13.35 -1.31
CA GLU A 269 -19.14 -13.23 -0.19
C GLU A 269 -19.83 -11.86 -0.13
N MET A 270 -19.22 -10.82 -0.69
CA MET A 270 -19.70 -9.43 -0.64
C MET A 270 -20.47 -9.09 -1.91
N LYS A 271 -21.76 -9.46 -1.94
CA LYS A 271 -22.62 -9.24 -3.12
C LYS A 271 -23.00 -7.77 -3.31
N VAL A 272 -23.28 -7.09 -2.20
CA VAL A 272 -23.68 -5.68 -2.21
C VAL A 272 -22.93 -4.93 -1.13
N LEU A 273 -22.27 -3.83 -1.53
CA LEU A 273 -21.62 -2.87 -0.64
C LEU A 273 -22.48 -1.61 -0.57
N GLN A 274 -22.95 -1.26 0.62
CA GLN A 274 -23.73 -0.06 0.87
C GLN A 274 -22.84 1.00 1.52
N LEU A 275 -22.78 2.19 0.92
CA LEU A 275 -21.95 3.31 1.36
C LEU A 275 -22.83 4.45 1.84
N GLN A 276 -22.75 4.76 3.14
CA GLN A 276 -23.37 5.95 3.72
C GLN A 276 -22.31 7.03 3.90
N PHE A 277 -22.49 8.16 3.22
CA PHE A 277 -21.59 9.30 3.27
C PHE A 277 -21.92 10.20 4.47
N LEU A 278 -20.90 10.89 4.99
CA LEU A 278 -21.08 11.93 6.00
C LEU A 278 -21.64 13.23 5.41
N ASP A 279 -21.29 13.51 4.15
CA ASP A 279 -21.73 14.68 3.40
C ASP A 279 -22.56 14.28 2.15
N ASP A 280 -23.70 14.95 1.95
CA ASP A 280 -24.57 14.71 0.79
C ASP A 280 -23.96 15.21 -0.52
N ASP A 281 -23.11 16.24 -0.48
CA ASP A 281 -22.43 16.74 -1.68
C ASP A 281 -21.31 15.79 -2.13
N GLU A 282 -20.60 15.18 -1.19
CA GLU A 282 -19.66 14.09 -1.50
C GLU A 282 -20.40 12.88 -2.10
N ARG A 283 -21.57 12.55 -1.56
CA ARG A 283 -22.42 11.48 -2.09
C ARG A 283 -22.85 11.75 -3.53
N LYS A 284 -23.27 12.97 -3.87
CA LYS A 284 -23.66 13.36 -5.24
C LYS A 284 -22.45 13.28 -6.18
N LYS A 285 -21.33 13.91 -5.80
CA LYS A 285 -20.07 13.89 -6.57
C LYS A 285 -19.60 12.47 -6.84
N PHE A 286 -19.67 11.59 -5.84
CA PHE A 286 -19.34 10.18 -6.01
C PHE A 286 -20.28 9.48 -7.00
N GLY A 287 -21.59 9.70 -6.89
CA GLY A 287 -22.55 9.11 -7.83
C GLY A 287 -22.32 9.52 -9.28
N GLU A 288 -22.09 10.82 -9.52
CA GLU A 288 -21.75 11.36 -10.83
C GLU A 288 -20.44 10.78 -11.38
N LEU A 289 -19.39 10.78 -10.56
CA LEU A 289 -18.08 10.23 -10.93
C LEU A 289 -18.16 8.74 -11.26
N MET A 290 -18.87 7.95 -10.45
CA MET A 290 -19.02 6.51 -10.70
C MET A 290 -19.82 6.22 -11.96
N THR A 291 -20.78 7.08 -12.33
CA THR A 291 -21.52 6.94 -13.59
C THR A 291 -20.58 7.15 -14.76
N GLN A 292 -19.76 8.21 -14.72
CA GLN A 292 -18.76 8.50 -15.76
C GLN A 292 -17.66 7.43 -15.89
N LEU A 293 -17.33 6.73 -14.81
CA LEU A 293 -16.28 5.70 -14.82
C LEU A 293 -16.78 4.30 -15.18
N LEU A 294 -18.09 4.07 -15.14
CA LEU A 294 -18.72 2.78 -15.44
C LEU A 294 -19.42 2.75 -16.81
N ASP A 295 -19.69 3.92 -17.39
CA ASP A 295 -20.12 4.09 -18.80
C ASP A 295 -18.98 3.79 -19.79
#